data_AF-A0A655AWA2-F1
#
_entry.id   AF-A0A655AWA2-F1
#
_cell.length_a   1.000
_cell.length_b   1.000
_cell.length_c   1.000
_cell.angle_alpha   90.00
_cell.angle_beta   90.00
_cell.angle_gamma   90.00
#
_symmetry.space_group_name_H-M   'P 1'
#
loop_
_entity.id
_entity.type
_entity.pdbx_description
1 polymer ?
#
loop_
_entity_poly.entity_id
_entity_poly.type
_entity_poly.pdbx_seq_one_letter_code
_entity_poly.pdbx_strand_id
1 'polypeptide(L)' 'MTLPAIQRSREVWLLVSGPGKADAVAAAIGGADPVSVPAAGAVGRQNTLWLLDRDAAAKLPS' A
#
# COMPACT_ATOMS: atom_id res chain seq x y z
N MET A 1 -3.01 -7.30 -14.87
CA MET A 1 -1.68 -6.72 -14.52
C MET A 1 -1.12 -7.50 -13.34
N THR A 2 0.19 -7.72 -13.26
CA THR A 2 0.84 -8.51 -12.18
C THR A 2 1.78 -7.62 -11.35
N LEU A 3 2.25 -8.09 -10.18
CA LEU A 3 3.22 -7.35 -9.37
C LEU A 3 4.50 -6.97 -10.15
N PRO A 4 5.14 -7.88 -10.93
CA PRO A 4 6.26 -7.50 -11.79
C PRO A 4 5.91 -6.44 -12.84
N ALA A 5 4.65 -6.30 -13.25
CA ALA A 5 4.25 -5.23 -14.15
C ALA A 5 4.17 -3.87 -13.44
N ILE A 6 3.60 -3.85 -12.22
CA ILE A 6 3.50 -2.66 -11.37
C ILE A 6 4.90 -2.15 -11.02
N GLN A 7 5.81 -3.06 -10.62
CA GLN A 7 7.18 -2.79 -10.22
C GLN A 7 8.09 -2.27 -11.33
N ARG A 8 7.61 -2.22 -12.59
CA ARG A 8 8.33 -1.54 -13.69
C ARG A 8 8.11 -0.03 -13.71
N SER A 9 7.09 0.47 -13.01
CA SER A 9 6.76 1.89 -12.95
C SER A 9 7.82 2.65 -12.16
N ARG A 10 8.12 3.89 -12.57
CA ARG A 10 8.98 4.79 -11.77
C ARG A 10 8.32 5.09 -10.43
N GLU A 11 7.02 5.34 -10.46
CA GLU A 11 6.23 5.65 -9.28
C GLU A 11 4.99 4.77 -9.22
N VAL A 12 4.60 4.37 -8.01
CA VAL A 12 3.34 3.68 -7.72
C VAL A 12 2.62 4.44 -6.62
N TRP A 13 1.38 4.83 -6.88
CA TRP A 13 0.58 5.63 -5.95
C TRP A 13 -0.64 4.83 -5.54
N LEU A 14 -0.86 4.70 -4.23
CA LEU A 14 -2.00 4.01 -3.64
C LEU A 14 -2.91 5.04 -2.98
N LEU A 15 -4.11 5.21 -3.52
CA LEU A 15 -5.15 6.06 -2.96
C LEU A 15 -6.13 5.15 -2.21
N VAL A 16 -6.22 5.32 -0.90
CA VAL A 16 -7.02 4.45 -0.04
C VAL A 16 -7.82 5.28 0.95
N SER A 17 -9.12 5.01 1.04
CA SER A 17 -10.02 5.69 1.96
C SER A 17 -10.94 4.70 2.68
N GLY A 18 -11.42 5.13 3.84
CA GLY A 18 -12.42 4.43 4.64
C GLY A 18 -11.85 3.39 5.63
N PRO A 19 -12.61 3.12 6.70
CA PRO A 19 -12.13 2.36 7.85
C PRO A 19 -11.91 0.87 7.55
N GLY A 20 -12.66 0.32 6.59
CA GLY A 20 -12.55 -1.09 6.17
C GLY A 20 -11.22 -1.45 5.50
N LYS A 21 -10.34 -0.46 5.26
CA LYS A 21 -9.01 -0.66 4.68
C LYS A 21 -7.87 -0.48 5.69
N ALA A 22 -8.16 0.00 6.91
CA ALA A 22 -7.13 0.37 7.87
C ALA A 22 -6.19 -0.79 8.23
N ASP A 23 -6.71 -2.01 8.40
CA ASP A 23 -5.89 -3.20 8.68
C ASP A 23 -4.95 -3.54 7.51
N ALA A 24 -5.47 -3.52 6.29
CA ALA A 24 -4.69 -3.82 5.09
C ALA A 24 -3.62 -2.76 4.84
N VAL A 25 -3.92 -1.49 5.10
CA VAL A 25 -2.97 -0.37 5.02
C VAL A 25 -1.84 -0.55 6.04
N ALA A 26 -2.18 -0.78 7.31
CA ALA A 26 -1.19 -0.99 8.36
C ALA A 26 -0.31 -2.21 8.08
N ALA A 27 -0.90 -3.32 7.63
CA ALA A 27 -0.15 -4.53 7.27
C ALA A 27 0.77 -4.29 6.06
N ALA A 28 0.28 -3.62 5.01
CA ALA A 28 1.09 -3.35 3.82
C ALA A 28 2.27 -2.43 4.12
N ILE A 29 2.03 -1.32 4.81
CA ILE A 29 3.07 -0.37 5.22
C ILE A 29 4.04 -1.02 6.23
N GLY A 30 3.54 -1.92 7.08
CA GLY A 30 4.34 -2.72 8.00
C GLY A 30 5.15 -3.85 7.36
N GLY A 31 5.13 -3.99 6.03
CA GLY A 31 5.97 -4.96 5.32
C GLY A 31 5.41 -6.39 5.26
N ALA A 32 4.09 -6.55 5.28
CA ALA A 32 3.45 -7.85 5.10
C ALA A 32 3.88 -8.53 3.79
N ASP A 33 3.84 -9.87 3.77
CA ASP A 33 4.17 -10.64 2.57
C ASP A 33 3.18 -10.33 1.43
N PRO A 34 3.64 -9.99 0.20
CA PRO A 34 2.77 -9.64 -0.93
C PRO A 34 1.79 -10.74 -1.38
N VAL A 35 2.01 -12.01 -1.00
CA VAL A 35 1.04 -13.09 -1.22
C VAL A 35 -0.16 -12.92 -0.29
N SER A 36 0.07 -12.47 0.94
CA SER A 36 -0.99 -12.21 1.92
C SER A 36 -1.65 -10.83 1.75
N VAL A 37 -0.84 -9.79 1.48
CA VAL A 37 -1.30 -8.41 1.30
C VAL A 37 -0.67 -7.85 0.03
N PRO A 38 -1.31 -8.01 -1.15
CA PRO A 38 -0.74 -7.63 -2.44
C PRO A 38 -0.28 -6.17 -2.55
N ALA A 39 -0.91 -5.26 -1.81
CA ALA A 39 -0.52 -3.86 -1.77
C ALA A 39 0.90 -3.63 -1.22
N ALA A 40 1.42 -4.53 -0.39
CA ALA A 40 2.80 -4.49 0.09
C ALA A 40 3.83 -4.69 -1.05
N GLY A 41 3.44 -5.39 -2.12
CA GLY A 41 4.29 -5.62 -3.29
C GLY A 41 4.17 -4.56 -4.37
N ALA A 42 3.24 -3.61 -4.24
CA ALA A 42 2.97 -2.55 -5.20
C ALA A 42 3.98 -1.40 -5.05
N VAL A 43 5.25 -1.69 -5.32
CA VAL A 43 6.38 -0.80 -5.08
C VAL A 43 6.91 -0.23 -6.40
N GLY A 44 7.04 1.09 -6.50
CA GLY A 44 7.67 1.76 -7.64
C GLY A 44 9.20 1.76 -7.56
N ARG A 45 9.87 1.89 -8.70
CA ARG A 45 11.36 1.88 -8.78
C ARG A 45 12.02 3.07 -8.09
N GLN A 46 11.33 4.20 -8.03
CA GLN A 46 11.83 5.45 -7.43
C GLN A 46 11.01 5.86 -6.21
N ASN A 47 9.68 5.78 -6.30
CA ASN A 47 8.81 6.16 -5.19
C ASN A 47 7.56 5.28 -5.10
N THR A 48 7.06 5.10 -3.87
CA THR A 48 5.75 4.51 -3.59
C THR A 48 4.99 5.42 -2.64
N LEU A 49 3.99 6.12 -3.18
CA LEU A 49 3.24 7.13 -2.43
C LEU A 49 1.92 6.54 -1.93
N TRP A 50 1.65 6.70 -0.63
CA TRP A 50 0.36 6.36 -0.02
C TRP A 50 -0.42 7.64 0.27
N LEU A 51 -1.60 7.75 -0.32
CA LEU A 51 -2.55 8.84 -0.11
C LEU A 51 -3.74 8.28 0.67
N LEU A 52 -3.74 8.55 1.98
CA LEU A 52 -4.69 7.97 2.94
C LEU A 52 -5.61 9.06 3.49
N ASP A 53 -6.89 8.74 3.67
CA ASP A 53 -7.73 9.50 4.59
C ASP A 53 -7.47 9.10 6.05
N ARG A 54 -8.12 9.80 6.98
CA ARG A 54 -7.93 9.54 8.42
C ARG A 54 -8.37 8.13 8.81
N ASP A 55 -9.47 7.65 8.25
CA ASP A 55 -10.03 6.35 8.61
C ASP A 55 -9.16 5.20 8.11
N ALA A 56 -8.61 5.29 6.89
CA ALA A 56 -7.68 4.31 6.35
C ALA A 56 -6.31 4.34 7.06
N ALA A 57 -5.91 5.48 7.62
CA ALA A 57 -4.67 5.62 8.39
C ALA A 57 -4.82 5.26 9.88
N ALA A 58 -6.03 5.00 10.37
CA ALA A 58 -6.33 4.93 11.81
C ALA A 58 -5.59 3.83 12.61
N LYS A 59 -4.97 2.85 11.93
CA LYS A 59 -4.22 1.74 12.55
C LYS A 59 -2.71 1.83 12.35
N LEU A 60 -2.20 2.93 11.77
CA LEU A 60 -0.77 3.16 11.67
C LEU A 60 -0.18 3.55 13.04
N PRO A 61 1.09 3.21 13.31
CA PRO A 61 1.78 3.68 14.51
C PRO A 61 1.83 5.22 14.52
N SER A 62 1.55 5.80 15.68
CA SER A 62 1.54 7.25 15.94
C SER A 62 2.84 7.74 16.55
#